data_AF-A0A349JTY8-F1
#
_entry.id   AF-A0A349JTY8-F1
#
_cell.length_a   1.000
_cell.length_b   1.000
_cell.length_c   1.000
_cell.angle_alpha   90.00
_cell.angle_beta   90.00
_cell.angle_gamma   90.00
#
_symmetry.space_group_name_H-M   'P 1'
#
loop_
_entity.id
_entity.type
_entity.pdbx_description
1 polymer ?
#
loop_
_entity_poly.entity_id
_entity_poly.type
_entity_poly.pdbx_seq_one_letter_code
_entity_poly.pdbx_strand_id
1 'polypeptide(L)'
;EPRDLSAAARFYLGREHQEAHTALGDIRTTAAVLVAQMERYPDLPRDMDALHGYCDEILPIRTALEQWFNKEGEELVFRRGKHKGRPLAEVAAQEADYLEWMLGADDMDAEVLEVVREALTAGIEKDD
;
A
#
# COMPACT_ATOMS: atom_id res chain seq x y z
N GLU A 1 -16.78 3.85 16.59
CA GLU A 1 -17.19 4.96 15.70
C GLU A 1 -16.81 4.60 14.27
N PRO A 2 -17.63 4.89 13.25
CA PRO A 2 -17.32 4.61 11.85
C PRO A 2 -16.04 5.34 11.41
N ARG A 3 -15.21 4.70 10.59
CA ARG A 3 -13.98 5.28 10.02
C ARG A 3 -14.23 5.73 8.58
N ASP A 4 -15.18 6.63 8.39
CA ASP A 4 -15.54 7.19 7.08
C ASP A 4 -15.50 8.73 7.08
N LEU A 5 -15.46 9.31 5.88
CA LEU A 5 -15.34 10.76 5.69
C LEU A 5 -16.54 11.52 6.24
N SER A 6 -17.74 10.93 6.23
CA SER A 6 -18.95 11.54 6.76
C SER A 6 -18.91 11.67 8.28
N ALA A 7 -18.45 10.63 8.97
CA ALA A 7 -18.22 10.67 10.41
C ALA A 7 -17.14 11.70 10.77
N ALA A 8 -16.05 11.76 10.00
CA ALA A 8 -14.99 12.76 10.19
C ALA A 8 -15.51 14.20 9.99
N ALA A 9 -16.34 14.44 8.97
CA ALA A 9 -16.95 15.75 8.73
C ALA A 9 -17.81 16.20 9.91
N ARG A 10 -18.66 15.30 10.45
CA ARG A 10 -19.46 15.61 11.64
C ARG A 10 -18.60 15.94 12.85
N PHE A 11 -17.55 15.16 13.08
CA PHE A 11 -16.71 15.29 14.27
C PHE A 11 -15.78 16.50 14.24
N TYR A 12 -15.12 16.76 13.11
CA TYR A 12 -14.13 17.83 12.98
C TYR A 12 -14.72 19.15 12.48
N LEU A 13 -15.73 19.09 11.60
CA LEU A 13 -16.30 20.29 10.97
C LEU A 13 -17.64 20.70 11.57
N GLY A 14 -18.25 19.85 12.41
CA GLY A 14 -19.57 20.10 12.98
C GLY A 14 -20.70 20.15 11.94
N ARG A 15 -20.49 19.57 10.76
CA ARG A 15 -21.46 19.57 9.64
C ARG A 15 -21.49 18.23 8.93
N GLU A 16 -22.59 17.96 8.24
CA GLU A 16 -22.73 16.81 7.34
C GLU A 16 -21.87 16.97 6.08
N HIS A 17 -21.47 15.83 5.49
CA HIS A 17 -20.84 15.81 4.16
C HIS A 17 -21.91 15.94 3.07
N GLN A 18 -22.22 17.18 2.69
CA GLN A 18 -23.36 17.51 1.81
C GLN A 18 -23.20 17.03 0.37
N GLU A 19 -21.96 16.95 -0.13
CA GLU A 19 -21.63 16.55 -1.51
C GLU A 19 -20.98 15.15 -1.55
N ALA A 20 -21.37 14.28 -0.61
CA ALA A 20 -20.88 12.92 -0.53
C ALA A 20 -21.05 12.19 -1.87
N HIS A 21 -20.02 11.44 -2.27
CA HIS A 21 -19.96 10.69 -3.52
C HIS A 21 -19.77 11.54 -4.79
N THR A 22 -19.34 12.80 -4.64
CA THR A 22 -18.75 13.57 -5.73
C THR A 22 -17.25 13.74 -5.48
N ALA A 23 -16.41 13.50 -6.49
CA ALA A 23 -14.96 13.58 -6.32
C ALA A 23 -14.51 14.96 -5.77
N LEU A 24 -15.10 16.04 -6.27
CA LEU A 24 -14.79 17.40 -5.80
C LEU A 24 -15.27 17.63 -4.35
N GLY A 25 -16.46 17.15 -4.00
CA GLY A 25 -16.99 17.22 -2.64
C GLY A 25 -16.11 16.45 -1.66
N ASP A 26 -15.69 15.24 -2.03
CA ASP A 26 -14.82 14.39 -1.22
C ASP A 26 -13.44 15.05 -1.01
N ILE A 27 -12.84 15.64 -2.06
CA ILE A 27 -11.57 16.38 -1.97
C ILE A 27 -11.71 17.57 -1.01
N ARG A 28 -12.76 18.39 -1.17
CA ARG A 28 -12.97 19.58 -0.32
C ARG A 28 -13.21 19.20 1.14
N THR A 29 -14.03 18.19 1.39
CA THR A 29 -14.31 17.73 2.75
C THR A 29 -13.07 17.13 3.39
N THR A 30 -12.28 16.34 2.65
CA THR A 30 -11.02 15.76 3.15
C THR A 30 -10.02 16.85 3.53
N ALA A 31 -9.82 17.86 2.66
CA ALA A 31 -8.92 18.97 2.95
C ALA A 31 -9.36 19.78 4.19
N ALA A 32 -10.66 20.04 4.32
CA ALA A 32 -11.21 20.74 5.48
C ALA A 32 -11.02 19.92 6.78
N VAL A 33 -11.27 18.62 6.73
CA VAL A 33 -11.04 17.71 7.87
C VAL A 33 -9.58 17.73 8.29
N LEU A 34 -8.64 17.64 7.35
CA LEU A 34 -7.21 17.68 7.64
C LEU A 34 -6.80 19.00 8.33
N VAL A 35 -7.29 20.14 7.84
CA VAL A 35 -7.03 21.45 8.48
C VAL A 35 -7.58 21.48 9.90
N ALA A 36 -8.81 21.01 10.12
CA ALA A 36 -9.42 20.96 11.45
C ALA A 36 -8.68 20.01 12.40
N GLN A 37 -8.11 18.91 11.91
CA GLN A 37 -7.22 18.04 12.70
C GLN A 37 -5.95 18.77 13.11
N MET A 38 -5.30 19.49 12.19
CA MET A 38 -4.10 20.27 12.49
C MET A 38 -4.37 21.37 13.53
N GLU A 39 -5.53 22.03 13.46
CA GLU A 39 -5.95 23.04 14.45
C GLU A 39 -6.22 22.44 15.84
N ARG A 40 -6.83 21.25 15.89
CA ARG A 40 -7.22 20.58 17.13
C ARG A 40 -6.04 19.92 17.85
N TYR A 41 -5.07 19.39 17.12
CA TYR A 41 -3.93 18.63 17.63
C TYR A 41 -2.63 19.40 17.40
N PRO A 42 -2.20 20.25 18.37
CA PRO A 42 -1.02 21.09 18.21
C PRO A 42 0.31 20.30 18.18
N ASP A 43 0.27 19.04 18.60
CA ASP A 43 1.38 18.07 18.58
C ASP A 43 1.60 17.43 17.20
N LEU A 44 0.67 17.58 16.25
CA LEU A 44 0.87 17.10 14.89
C LEU A 44 1.94 17.94 14.15
N PRO A 45 2.83 17.30 13.37
CA PRO A 45 3.78 18.02 12.54
C PRO A 45 3.08 18.96 11.54
N ARG A 46 3.68 20.13 11.31
CA ARG A 46 3.18 21.16 10.37
C ARG A 46 3.93 21.19 9.04
N ASP A 47 5.04 20.47 8.97
CA ASP A 47 5.79 20.22 7.75
C ASP A 47 5.24 18.95 7.08
N MET A 48 5.14 18.97 5.75
CA MET A 48 4.62 17.85 4.97
C MET A 48 5.48 16.60 5.11
N ASP A 49 6.81 16.74 5.11
CA ASP A 49 7.72 15.60 5.21
C ASP A 49 7.62 14.95 6.59
N ALA A 50 7.57 15.76 7.65
CA ALA A 50 7.38 15.27 9.00
C ALA A 50 5.98 14.66 9.23
N LEU A 51 4.94 15.23 8.63
CA LEU A 51 3.59 14.68 8.70
C LEU A 51 3.48 13.35 7.94
N HIS A 52 4.17 13.24 6.80
CA HIS A 52 4.30 11.97 6.08
C HIS A 52 4.98 10.91 6.93
N GLY A 53 6.12 11.23 7.56
CA GLY A 53 6.81 10.31 8.46
C GLY A 53 5.95 9.87 9.64
N TYR A 54 5.22 10.79 10.27
CA TYR A 54 4.27 10.47 11.34
C TYR A 54 3.16 9.51 10.88
N CYS A 55 2.59 9.76 9.69
CA CYS A 55 1.58 8.88 9.12
C CYS A 55 2.14 7.49 8.80
N ASP A 56 3.36 7.41 8.26
CA ASP A 56 3.99 6.14 7.89
C ASP A 56 4.35 5.27 9.11
N GLU A 57 4.72 5.89 10.23
CA GLU A 57 4.93 5.18 11.50
C GLU A 57 3.64 4.52 12.04
N ILE A 58 2.51 5.22 11.92
CA ILE A 58 1.23 4.78 12.51
C ILE A 58 0.46 3.86 11.56
N LEU A 59 0.43 4.20 10.28
CA LEU A 59 -0.28 3.47 9.24
C LEU A 59 0.59 3.44 7.98
N PRO A 60 1.61 2.56 7.93
CA PRO A 60 2.52 2.49 6.81
C PRO A 60 1.74 2.18 5.53
N ILE A 61 1.80 3.12 4.58
CA ILE A 61 1.19 2.96 3.27
C ILE A 61 2.08 2.00 2.52
N ARG A 62 1.57 0.80 2.22
CA ARG A 62 2.31 -0.19 1.44
C ARG A 62 1.89 -0.13 0.00
N THR A 63 2.87 -0.06 -0.91
CA THR A 63 2.62 -0.33 -2.32
C THR A 63 2.08 -1.75 -2.50
N ALA A 64 1.53 -2.06 -3.67
CA ALA A 64 1.08 -3.42 -3.95
C ALA A 64 2.24 -4.41 -3.85
N LEU A 65 3.44 -4.02 -4.28
CA LEU A 65 4.65 -4.81 -4.11
C LEU A 65 5.01 -5.05 -2.64
N GLU A 66 4.98 -4.04 -1.79
CA GLU A 66 5.29 -4.16 -0.35
C GLU A 66 4.24 -4.95 0.44
N GLN A 67 3.04 -5.10 -0.10
CA GLN A 67 2.03 -6.00 0.46
C GLN A 67 2.40 -7.47 0.20
N TRP A 68 3.12 -7.76 -0.88
CA TRP A 68 3.54 -9.10 -1.28
C TRP A 68 4.95 -9.47 -0.83
N PHE A 69 5.88 -8.51 -0.80
CA PHE A 69 7.29 -8.74 -0.55
C PHE A 69 7.85 -7.77 0.49
N ASN A 70 8.78 -8.26 1.30
CA ASN A 70 9.73 -7.43 2.03
C ASN A 70 10.99 -7.27 1.19
N LYS A 71 11.65 -6.13 1.28
CA LYS A 71 12.98 -5.93 0.72
C LYS A 71 14.04 -6.20 1.79
N GLU A 72 14.87 -7.22 1.58
CA GLU A 72 15.97 -7.60 2.45
C GLU A 72 17.28 -7.44 1.67
N GLY A 73 17.90 -6.26 1.80
CA GLY A 73 19.03 -5.88 0.94
C GLY A 73 18.61 -5.72 -0.52
N GLU A 74 19.18 -6.54 -1.40
CA GLU A 74 18.81 -6.62 -2.82
C GLU A 74 17.76 -7.70 -3.11
N GLU A 75 17.40 -8.52 -2.12
CA GLU A 75 16.45 -9.62 -2.29
C GLU A 75 15.01 -9.19 -1.97
N LEU A 76 14.06 -9.75 -2.71
CA LEU A 76 12.64 -9.67 -2.39
C LEU A 76 12.21 -10.97 -1.73
N VAL A 77 11.65 -10.87 -0.53
CA VAL A 77 11.22 -12.02 0.29
C VAL A 77 9.72 -11.99 0.44
N PHE A 78 9.04 -13.11 0.18
CA PHE A 78 7.58 -13.18 0.30
C PHE A 78 7.10 -12.79 1.70
N ARG A 79 6.20 -11.81 1.78
CA ARG A 79 5.57 -11.34 3.03
C ARG A 79 4.32 -12.14 3.40
N ARG A 80 3.70 -12.77 2.41
CA ARG A 80 2.41 -13.49 2.50
C ARG A 80 2.37 -14.70 1.56
N GLY A 81 1.31 -15.49 1.68
CA GLY A 81 1.07 -16.65 0.82
C GLY A 81 1.85 -17.90 1.23
N LYS A 82 1.84 -18.91 0.36
CA LYS A 82 2.45 -20.23 0.59
C LYS A 82 3.96 -20.14 0.88
N HIS A 83 4.64 -19.18 0.25
CA HIS A 83 6.10 -19.03 0.31
C HIS A 83 6.57 -17.96 1.29
N LYS A 84 5.73 -17.52 2.22
CA LYS A 84 6.10 -16.48 3.20
C LYS A 84 7.45 -16.78 3.87
N GLY A 85 8.35 -15.79 3.84
CA GLY A 85 9.70 -15.86 4.39
C GLY A 85 10.75 -16.44 3.44
N ARG A 86 10.38 -16.81 2.21
CA ARG A 86 11.33 -17.32 1.21
C ARG A 86 11.69 -16.24 0.18
N PRO A 87 12.94 -16.22 -0.32
CA PRO A 87 13.35 -15.33 -1.41
C PRO A 87 12.58 -15.62 -2.71
N LEU A 88 12.19 -14.57 -3.42
CA LEU A 88 11.52 -14.67 -4.71
C LEU A 88 12.38 -15.42 -5.74
N ALA A 89 13.68 -15.15 -5.76
CA ALA A 89 14.63 -15.83 -6.66
C ALA A 89 14.72 -17.35 -6.39
N GLU A 90 14.63 -17.77 -5.13
CA GLU A 90 14.63 -19.20 -4.76
C GLU A 90 13.35 -19.89 -5.26
N VAL A 91 12.20 -19.25 -5.07
CA VAL A 91 10.91 -19.77 -5.53
C VAL A 91 10.86 -19.80 -7.06
N ALA A 92 11.45 -18.80 -7.74
CA ALA A 92 11.53 -18.77 -9.19
C ALA A 92 12.33 -19.96 -9.76
N ALA A 93 13.43 -20.35 -9.10
CA ALA A 93 14.26 -21.48 -9.54
C ALA A 93 13.65 -22.86 -9.19
N GLN A 94 13.01 -22.99 -8.03
CA GLN A 94 12.59 -24.31 -7.52
C GLN A 94 11.11 -24.62 -7.75
N GLU A 95 10.26 -23.60 -7.82
CA GLU A 95 8.80 -23.71 -7.84
C GLU A 95 8.17 -22.68 -8.81
N ALA A 96 8.68 -22.62 -10.04
CA ALA A 96 8.23 -21.69 -11.09
C ALA A 96 6.71 -21.71 -11.30
N ASP A 97 6.06 -22.88 -11.21
CA ASP A 97 4.61 -23.05 -11.32
C ASP A 97 3.82 -22.12 -10.37
N TYR A 98 4.36 -21.83 -9.18
CA TYR A 98 3.72 -20.91 -8.24
C TYR A 98 3.71 -19.47 -8.78
N LEU A 99 4.80 -19.06 -9.40
CA LEU A 99 4.92 -17.74 -10.01
C LEU A 99 4.10 -17.66 -11.30
N GLU A 100 3.99 -18.73 -12.08
CA GLU A 100 3.08 -18.79 -13.24
C GLU A 100 1.61 -18.65 -12.83
N TRP A 101 1.20 -19.31 -11.74
CA TRP A 101 -0.13 -19.09 -11.15
C TRP A 101 -0.33 -17.63 -10.73
N MET A 102 0.68 -17.02 -10.10
CA MET A 102 0.64 -15.60 -9.76
C MET A 102 0.44 -14.74 -11.01
N LEU A 103 1.15 -15.04 -12.10
CA LEU A 103 1.03 -14.32 -13.38
C LEU A 103 -0.35 -14.43 -14.05
N GLY A 104 -1.09 -15.50 -13.75
CA GLY A 104 -2.44 -15.74 -14.28
C GLY A 104 -3.58 -15.27 -13.37
N ALA A 105 -3.29 -14.68 -12.21
CA ALA A 105 -4.34 -14.24 -11.29
C ALA A 105 -4.92 -12.88 -11.71
N ASP A 106 -6.24 -12.82 -11.88
CA ASP A 106 -6.94 -11.62 -12.37
C ASP A 106 -6.83 -10.39 -11.43
N ASP A 107 -6.68 -10.63 -10.12
CA ASP A 107 -6.68 -9.57 -9.09
C ASP A 107 -5.27 -9.14 -8.65
N MET A 108 -4.23 -9.47 -9.41
CA MET A 108 -2.86 -9.09 -9.07
C MET A 108 -2.49 -7.73 -9.65
N ASP A 109 -1.84 -6.90 -8.83
CA ASP A 109 -1.32 -5.61 -9.29
C ASP A 109 -0.20 -5.77 -10.31
N ALA A 110 -0.16 -4.89 -11.32
CA ALA A 110 0.81 -4.94 -12.41
C ALA A 110 2.26 -4.85 -11.91
N GLU A 111 2.53 -4.07 -10.87
CA GLU A 111 3.86 -3.93 -10.26
C GLU A 111 4.37 -5.27 -9.71
N VAL A 112 3.48 -6.03 -9.06
CA VAL A 112 3.79 -7.37 -8.53
C VAL A 112 4.07 -8.34 -9.68
N LEU A 113 3.28 -8.28 -10.74
CA LEU A 113 3.41 -9.16 -11.90
C LEU A 113 4.69 -8.92 -12.69
N GLU A 114 5.12 -7.67 -12.84
CA GLU A 114 6.36 -7.31 -13.52
C GLU A 114 7.57 -7.91 -12.81
N VAL A 115 7.66 -7.69 -11.49
CA VAL A 115 8.75 -8.24 -10.65
C VAL A 115 8.77 -9.78 -10.66
N VAL A 116 7.60 -10.41 -10.60
CA VAL A 116 7.50 -11.88 -10.68
C VAL A 116 7.98 -12.41 -12.04
N ARG A 117 7.67 -11.70 -13.13
CA ARG A 117 8.09 -12.07 -14.49
C ARG A 117 9.60 -11.92 -14.67
N GLU A 118 10.19 -10.85 -14.14
CA GLU A 118 11.64 -10.67 -14.16
C GLU A 118 12.36 -11.77 -13.39
N ALA A 119 11.85 -12.12 -12.20
CA ALA A 119 12.42 -13.19 -11.39
C ALA A 119 12.37 -14.55 -12.08
N LEU A 120 11.25 -14.87 -12.76
CA LEU A 120 11.13 -16.09 -13.57
C LEU A 120 12.14 -16.11 -14.72
N THR A 121 12.27 -15.00 -15.45
CA THR A 121 13.20 -14.91 -16.58
C THR A 121 14.65 -15.09 -16.14
N ALA A 122 15.04 -14.43 -15.04
CA ALA A 122 16.38 -14.55 -14.47
C ALA A 122 16.68 -15.91 -13.83
N GLY A 123 15.64 -16.63 -13.37
CA GLY A 123 15.76 -18.00 -12.87
C GLY A 123 16.06 -19.00 -13.98
N ILE A 124 15.40 -18.87 -15.13
CA ILE A 124 15.58 -19.74 -16.30
C ILE A 124 17.01 -19.62 -16.85
N GLU A 125 17.55 -18.41 -16.95
CA GLU A 125 18.92 -18.18 -17.46
C GLU A 125 20.04 -18.74 -16.57
N LYS A 126 19.74 -19.12 -15.32
CA LYS A 126 20.73 -19.68 -14.38
C LYS A 126 20.78 -21.21 -14.36
N ASP A 127 19.79 -21.89 -14.95
CA ASP A 127 19.73 -23.35 -15.02
C ASP A 127 20.32 -23.93 -16.33
N ASP A 128 20.65 -23.08 -17.31
CA ASP A 128 21.40 -23.41 -18.55
C ASP A 128 22.92 -23.27 -18.37
#